data_AF-A0A653S4V8-F1
#
_entry.id   AF-A0A653S4V8-F1
#
_cell.length_a   1.000
_cell.length_b   1.000
_cell.length_c   1.000
_cell.angle_alpha   90.00
_cell.angle_beta   90.00
_cell.angle_gamma   90.00
#
_symmetry.space_group_name_H-M   'P 1'
#
loop_
_entity.id
_entity.type
_entity.pdbx_description
1 polymer ?
#
loop_
_entity_poly.entity_id
_entity_poly.type
_entity_poly.pdbx_seq_one_letter_code
_entity_poly.pdbx_strand_id
1 'polypeptide(L)'
;MNTFPDATQYVQMVDIFEKANRNFLNDHLGLLESQVSERTMCGQFQIALNDLIRKDVQYGKYYVDVEYNRNVGRRIKRIRNGRYEQVNITCDLIVHSRGGNLKQDNLIALEMKKVIRENSKQQQEINKDKERIIALTRSSYNDDWQYDGQDLPDYVCRFILGIYYEIDYVNRQICNQYYRSGELVHEIFIDFAEIGL
;
A
#
# COMPACT_ATOMS: atom_id res chain seq x y z
N MET A 1 18.43 -18.20 -9.66
CA MET A 1 17.88 -18.13 -8.28
C MET A 1 16.95 -16.92 -8.22
N ASN A 2 15.65 -17.18 -8.32
CA ASN A 2 14.61 -16.15 -8.37
C ASN A 2 14.35 -15.60 -6.96
N THR A 3 15.06 -14.54 -6.60
CA THR A 3 14.82 -13.86 -5.33
C THR A 3 13.61 -12.96 -5.49
N PHE A 4 12.47 -13.50 -5.09
CA PHE A 4 11.39 -12.76 -4.43
C PHE A 4 11.97 -11.62 -3.55
N PRO A 5 11.24 -10.51 -3.30
CA PRO A 5 11.70 -9.54 -2.32
C PRO A 5 12.03 -10.25 -1.02
N ASP A 6 13.28 -10.09 -0.61
CA ASP A 6 13.86 -10.88 0.47
C ASP A 6 13.15 -10.52 1.79
N ALA A 7 13.11 -11.43 2.76
CA ALA A 7 12.44 -11.19 4.05
C ALA A 7 12.93 -9.89 4.73
N THR A 8 14.19 -9.53 4.53
CA THR A 8 14.82 -8.27 4.96
C THR A 8 14.15 -7.07 4.30
N GLN A 9 13.90 -7.08 2.98
CA GLN A 9 13.24 -5.96 2.31
C GLN A 9 11.81 -5.75 2.82
N TYR A 10 11.08 -6.83 3.12
CA TYR A 10 9.76 -6.70 3.74
C TYR A 10 9.83 -6.02 5.10
N VAL A 11 10.73 -6.45 5.98
CA VAL A 11 10.95 -5.83 7.29
C VAL A 11 11.35 -4.35 7.14
N GLN A 12 12.23 -4.02 6.19
CA GLN A 12 12.62 -2.64 5.90
C GLN A 12 11.42 -1.78 5.46
N MET A 13 10.53 -2.30 4.62
CA MET A 13 9.33 -1.58 4.18
C MET A 13 8.34 -1.37 5.33
N VAL A 14 8.17 -2.37 6.19
CA VAL A 14 7.35 -2.24 7.41
C VAL A 14 7.94 -1.17 8.32
N ASP A 15 9.24 -1.20 8.58
CA ASP A 15 9.92 -0.21 9.43
C ASP A 15 9.77 1.23 8.91
N ILE A 16 9.90 1.43 7.59
CA ILE A 16 9.71 2.73 6.95
C ILE A 16 8.25 3.19 7.07
N PHE A 17 7.29 2.30 6.79
CA PHE A 17 5.87 2.60 6.94
C PHE A 17 5.51 2.96 8.38
N GLU A 18 5.95 2.17 9.37
CA GLU A 18 5.68 2.39 10.78
C GLU A 18 6.24 3.72 11.29
N LYS A 19 7.46 4.08 10.84
CA LYS A 19 8.05 5.39 11.15
C LYS A 19 7.25 6.53 10.51
N ALA A 20 6.82 6.38 9.25
CA ALA A 20 5.99 7.36 8.58
C ALA A 20 4.64 7.53 9.29
N ASN A 21 4.02 6.41 9.69
CA ASN A 21 2.75 6.40 10.41
C ASN A 21 2.84 7.12 11.75
N ARG A 22 3.88 6.83 12.55
CA ARG A 22 4.10 7.57 13.81
C ARG A 22 4.29 9.07 13.59
N ASN A 23 5.07 9.47 12.58
CA ASN A 23 5.24 10.89 12.27
C ASN A 23 3.91 11.53 11.86
N PHE A 24 3.15 10.87 10.98
CA PHE A 24 1.83 11.34 10.56
C PHE A 24 0.86 11.52 11.73
N LEU A 25 0.76 10.52 12.62
CA LEU A 25 -0.13 10.58 13.77
C LEU A 25 0.29 11.67 14.78
N ASN A 26 1.59 11.84 15.01
CA ASN A 26 2.11 12.89 15.90
C ASN A 26 1.86 14.30 15.35
N ASP A 27 2.06 14.51 14.06
CA ASP A 27 2.03 15.85 13.45
C ASP A 27 0.62 16.25 12.97
N HIS A 28 -0.24 15.27 12.69
CA HIS A 28 -1.51 15.49 12.01
C HIS A 28 -2.73 14.88 12.72
N LEU A 29 -2.64 14.66 14.04
CA LEU A 29 -3.75 14.17 14.85
C LEU A 29 -5.07 14.95 14.62
N GLY A 30 -4.98 16.29 14.51
CA GLY A 30 -6.15 17.15 14.26
C GLY A 30 -6.88 16.87 12.95
N LEU A 31 -6.25 16.22 11.97
CA LEU A 31 -6.94 15.76 10.75
C LEU A 31 -7.87 14.58 11.02
N LEU A 32 -7.50 13.71 11.96
CA LEU A 32 -8.36 12.63 12.41
C LEU A 32 -9.52 13.20 13.24
N GLU A 33 -9.25 14.14 14.16
CA GLU A 33 -10.30 14.82 14.95
C GLU A 33 -11.36 15.46 14.08
N SER A 34 -10.93 16.18 13.04
CA SER A 34 -11.81 16.88 12.10
C SER A 34 -12.44 15.97 11.05
N GLN A 35 -12.14 14.66 11.09
CA GLN A 35 -12.67 13.63 10.18
C GLN A 35 -12.60 14.03 8.70
N VAL A 36 -11.46 14.58 8.27
CA VAL A 36 -11.28 15.03 6.88
C VAL A 36 -11.42 13.86 5.88
N SER A 37 -11.38 14.18 4.59
CA SER A 37 -11.45 13.14 3.55
C SER A 37 -10.21 12.23 3.57
N GLU A 38 -10.37 10.97 3.16
CA GLU A 38 -9.27 10.00 3.01
C GLU A 38 -8.14 10.57 2.14
N ARG A 39 -8.49 11.32 1.08
CA ARG A 39 -7.51 12.01 0.22
C ARG A 39 -6.65 13.02 0.97
N THR A 40 -7.25 13.79 1.89
CA THR A 40 -6.51 14.76 2.71
C THR A 40 -5.52 14.05 3.63
N MET A 41 -5.95 12.97 4.28
CA MET A 41 -5.08 12.16 5.15
C MET A 41 -3.97 11.48 4.36
N CYS A 42 -4.31 10.86 3.22
CA CYS A 42 -3.37 10.23 2.31
C CYS A 42 -2.32 11.22 1.78
N GLY A 43 -2.72 12.45 1.44
CA GLY A 43 -1.79 13.50 1.00
C GLY A 43 -0.76 13.89 2.08
N GLN A 44 -1.16 13.99 3.35
CA GLN A 44 -0.20 14.23 4.44
C GLN A 44 0.66 13.01 4.74
N PHE A 45 0.07 11.80 4.70
CA PHE A 45 0.82 10.56 4.85
C PHE A 45 1.89 10.40 3.76
N GLN A 46 1.58 10.80 2.52
CA GLN A 46 2.52 10.85 1.40
C GLN A 46 3.75 11.68 1.74
N ILE A 47 3.58 12.85 2.37
CA ILE A 47 4.67 13.74 2.76
C ILE A 47 5.56 13.05 3.80
N ALA A 48 4.97 12.52 4.87
CA ALA A 48 5.70 11.80 5.93
C ALA A 48 6.51 10.62 5.38
N LEU A 49 5.92 9.83 4.48
CA LEU A 49 6.58 8.69 3.86
C LEU A 49 7.67 9.11 2.87
N ASN A 50 7.41 10.12 2.04
CA ASN A 50 8.38 10.63 1.06
C ASN A 50 9.63 11.21 1.73
N ASP A 51 9.48 11.87 2.89
CA ASP A 51 10.59 12.39 3.65
C ASP A 51 11.54 11.30 4.15
N LEU A 52 11.00 10.15 4.56
CA LEU A 52 11.80 8.99 4.94
C LEU A 52 12.46 8.34 3.71
N ILE A 53 11.69 8.10 2.65
CA ILE A 53 12.20 7.48 1.41
C ILE A 53 13.36 8.28 0.84
N ARG A 54 13.24 9.61 0.71
CA ARG A 54 14.29 10.47 0.13
C ARG A 54 15.59 10.51 0.93
N LYS A 55 15.51 10.31 2.25
CA LYS A 55 16.67 10.30 3.15
C LYS A 55 17.31 8.92 3.25
N ASP A 56 16.63 7.88 2.78
CA ASP A 56 17.14 6.51 2.81
C ASP A 56 18.21 6.29 1.73
N VAL A 57 19.34 5.68 2.12
CA VAL A 57 20.49 5.43 1.23
C VAL A 57 20.15 4.44 0.11
N GLN A 58 19.30 3.46 0.39
CA GLN A 58 18.92 2.41 -0.54
C GLN A 58 17.71 2.82 -1.39
N TYR A 59 16.75 3.54 -0.79
CA TYR A 59 15.45 3.84 -1.40
C TYR A 59 15.29 5.29 -1.86
N GLY A 60 16.28 6.16 -1.69
CA GLY A 60 16.23 7.59 -2.06
C GLY A 60 15.92 7.92 -3.53
N LYS A 61 15.93 6.92 -4.42
CA LYS A 61 15.54 7.05 -5.84
C LYS A 61 14.11 6.61 -6.14
N TYR A 62 13.38 6.12 -5.13
CA TYR A 62 11.96 5.77 -5.24
C TYR A 62 11.08 7.01 -5.01
N TYR A 63 9.86 6.93 -5.52
CA TYR A 63 8.87 7.98 -5.45
C TYR A 63 7.67 7.50 -4.66
N VAL A 64 7.07 8.42 -3.90
CA VAL A 64 5.78 8.21 -3.23
C VAL A 64 4.73 8.98 -4.02
N ASP A 65 3.82 8.25 -4.67
CA ASP A 65 2.80 8.82 -5.55
C ASP A 65 1.39 8.44 -5.09
N VAL A 66 0.48 9.40 -5.13
CA VAL A 66 -0.96 9.22 -4.84
C VAL A 66 -1.73 8.92 -6.13
N GLU A 67 -2.69 8.01 -6.06
CA GLU A 67 -3.57 7.63 -7.19
C GLU A 67 -2.81 7.26 -8.49
N TYR A 68 -1.61 6.67 -8.38
CA TYR A 68 -0.77 6.40 -9.54
C TYR A 68 -1.17 5.12 -10.28
N ASN A 69 -1.57 5.27 -11.54
CA ASN A 69 -2.16 4.20 -12.35
C ASN A 69 -1.37 3.90 -13.65
N ARG A 70 -0.06 4.14 -13.69
CA ARG A 70 0.77 3.93 -14.90
C ARG A 70 1.86 2.87 -14.71
N ASN A 71 2.22 2.15 -15.78
CA ASN A 71 3.36 1.24 -15.89
C ASN A 71 4.46 1.85 -16.78
N VAL A 72 5.60 1.16 -16.90
CA VAL A 72 6.67 1.48 -17.86
C VAL A 72 6.07 1.69 -19.25
N GLY A 73 6.50 2.76 -19.95
CA GLY A 73 5.96 3.12 -21.26
C GLY A 73 4.56 3.77 -21.24
N ARG A 74 4.09 4.27 -20.08
CA ARG A 74 2.81 5.00 -19.90
C ARG A 74 1.54 4.15 -20.07
N ARG A 75 1.65 2.82 -20.06
CA ARG A 75 0.48 1.91 -20.05
C ARG A 75 -0.27 2.03 -18.72
N ILE A 76 -1.58 1.76 -18.70
CA ILE A 76 -2.35 1.78 -17.44
C ILE A 76 -2.00 0.52 -16.62
N LYS A 77 -1.79 0.66 -15.30
CA LYS A 77 -1.59 -0.47 -14.36
C LYS A 77 -2.83 -1.38 -14.38
N ARG A 78 -2.64 -2.66 -14.69
CA ARG A 78 -3.69 -3.68 -14.82
C ARG A 78 -3.36 -4.86 -13.91
N ILE A 79 -4.39 -5.41 -13.27
CA ILE A 79 -4.33 -6.65 -12.51
C ILE A 79 -5.39 -7.57 -13.07
N ARG A 80 -5.07 -8.87 -13.05
CA ARG A 80 -6.02 -9.94 -13.30
C ARG A 80 -6.58 -10.38 -11.96
N ASN A 81 -7.82 -10.02 -11.62
CA ASN A 81 -8.46 -10.59 -10.43
C ASN A 81 -8.70 -12.10 -10.63
N GLY A 82 -9.02 -12.85 -9.56
CA GLY A 82 -9.35 -14.29 -9.63
C GLY A 82 -10.52 -14.65 -10.58
N ARG A 83 -11.18 -13.63 -11.14
CA ARG A 83 -12.24 -13.72 -12.16
C ARG A 83 -11.80 -13.33 -13.57
N TYR A 84 -10.49 -13.19 -13.82
CA TYR A 84 -9.93 -12.85 -15.13
C TYR A 84 -10.28 -11.45 -15.66
N GLU A 85 -10.94 -10.59 -14.86
CA GLU A 85 -11.27 -9.22 -15.24
C GLU A 85 -10.06 -8.28 -15.09
N GLN A 86 -9.88 -7.42 -16.10
CA GLN A 86 -8.81 -6.45 -16.17
C GLN A 86 -9.24 -5.16 -15.46
N VAL A 87 -8.78 -4.94 -14.23
CA VAL A 87 -9.14 -3.75 -13.45
C VAL A 87 -7.99 -2.75 -13.47
N ASN A 88 -8.31 -1.47 -13.72
CA ASN A 88 -7.36 -0.37 -13.55
C ASN A 88 -7.07 -0.25 -12.05
N ILE A 89 -5.80 -0.40 -11.63
CA ILE A 89 -5.43 -0.13 -10.24
C ILE A 89 -5.06 1.32 -10.12
N THR A 90 -5.94 2.05 -9.46
CA THR A 90 -5.59 3.26 -8.76
C THR A 90 -5.57 2.87 -7.28
N CYS A 91 -4.38 2.70 -6.73
CA CYS A 91 -4.18 2.55 -5.30
C CYS A 91 -4.06 3.95 -4.70
N ASP A 92 -4.52 4.17 -3.48
CA ASP A 92 -4.50 5.49 -2.87
C ASP A 92 -3.07 6.04 -2.79
N LEU A 93 -2.12 5.21 -2.39
CA LEU A 93 -0.70 5.57 -2.34
C LEU A 93 0.19 4.40 -2.75
N ILE A 94 1.25 4.69 -3.49
CA ILE A 94 2.30 3.73 -3.81
C ILE A 94 3.70 4.30 -3.60
N VAL A 95 4.64 3.41 -3.27
CA VAL A 95 6.08 3.66 -3.32
C VAL A 95 6.68 2.81 -4.43
N HIS A 96 7.31 3.44 -5.41
CA HIS A 96 7.82 2.75 -6.61
C HIS A 96 8.93 3.54 -7.30
N SER A 97 9.71 2.88 -8.16
CA SER A 97 10.82 3.51 -8.88
C SER A 97 10.39 4.20 -10.18
N ARG A 98 9.08 4.21 -10.49
CA ARG A 98 8.52 4.64 -11.78
C ARG A 98 9.13 3.91 -12.98
N GLY A 99 9.51 2.65 -12.80
CA GLY A 99 10.20 1.83 -13.81
C GLY A 99 11.72 1.95 -13.84
N GLY A 100 12.33 2.71 -12.93
CA GLY A 100 13.79 2.88 -12.86
C GLY A 100 14.56 1.67 -12.31
N ASN A 101 13.89 0.75 -11.63
CA ASN A 101 14.44 -0.49 -11.08
C ASN A 101 13.59 -1.68 -11.51
N LEU A 102 13.97 -2.35 -12.60
CA LEU A 102 13.23 -3.49 -13.13
C LEU A 102 13.19 -4.68 -12.17
N LYS A 103 14.24 -4.88 -11.37
CA LYS A 103 14.33 -6.01 -10.42
C LYS A 103 13.29 -5.91 -9.32
N GLN A 104 13.05 -4.69 -8.82
CA GLN A 104 12.10 -4.41 -7.74
C GLN A 104 11.53 -2.99 -7.87
N ASP A 105 10.60 -2.81 -8.81
CA ASP A 105 10.03 -1.48 -9.11
C ASP A 105 9.07 -1.00 -8.01
N ASN A 106 8.21 -1.90 -7.53
CA ASN A 106 7.13 -1.56 -6.61
C ASN A 106 7.50 -1.99 -5.19
N LEU A 107 7.43 -1.07 -4.22
CA LEU A 107 7.82 -1.32 -2.83
C LEU A 107 6.60 -1.44 -1.91
N ILE A 108 5.83 -0.36 -1.79
CA ILE A 108 4.70 -0.27 -0.86
C ILE A 108 3.44 0.11 -1.64
N ALA A 109 2.32 -0.59 -1.40
CA ALA A 109 0.99 -0.17 -1.82
C ALA A 109 0.12 0.04 -0.57
N LEU A 110 -0.67 1.11 -0.55
CA LEU A 110 -1.51 1.47 0.58
C LEU A 110 -2.90 1.88 0.11
N GLU A 111 -3.91 1.26 0.70
CA GLU A 111 -5.32 1.69 0.64
C GLU A 111 -5.70 2.29 1.99
N MET A 112 -6.34 3.47 1.98
CA MET A 112 -6.77 4.15 3.19
C MET A 112 -8.28 4.25 3.23
N LYS A 113 -8.89 3.69 4.28
CA LYS A 113 -10.33 3.67 4.42
C LYS A 113 -10.80 4.25 5.74
N LYS A 114 -11.76 5.15 5.68
CA LYS A 114 -12.47 5.68 6.84
C LYS A 114 -13.77 4.92 7.06
N VAL A 115 -13.95 4.37 8.25
CA VAL A 115 -15.18 3.72 8.71
C VAL A 115 -15.88 4.66 9.68
N ILE A 116 -17.03 5.21 9.26
CA ILE A 116 -17.88 6.09 10.10
C ILE A 116 -19.22 5.44 10.46
N ARG A 117 -19.59 4.34 9.80
CA ARG A 117 -20.84 3.62 10.04
C ARG A 117 -20.80 2.21 9.44
N GLU A 118 -21.23 1.23 10.20
CA GLU A 118 -21.33 -0.14 9.69
C GLU A 118 -22.52 -0.29 8.74
N ASN A 119 -22.25 -0.47 7.45
CA ASN A 119 -23.29 -0.74 6.45
C ASN A 119 -22.74 -1.59 5.31
N SER A 120 -23.64 -2.30 4.62
CA SER A 120 -23.29 -3.24 3.55
C SER A 120 -22.52 -2.61 2.39
N LYS A 121 -22.80 -1.35 2.04
CA LYS A 121 -22.08 -0.64 0.97
C LYS A 121 -20.63 -0.35 1.38
N GLN A 122 -20.42 0.15 2.60
CA GLN A 122 -19.08 0.39 3.12
C GLN A 122 -18.29 -0.92 3.21
N GLN A 123 -18.90 -2.01 3.68
CA GLN A 123 -18.25 -3.32 3.71
C GLN A 123 -17.84 -3.83 2.31
N GLN A 124 -18.66 -3.58 1.29
CA GLN A 124 -18.32 -3.95 -0.09
C GLN A 124 -17.12 -3.15 -0.61
N GLU A 125 -16.99 -1.87 -0.25
CA GLU A 125 -15.83 -1.05 -0.62
C GLU A 125 -14.57 -1.55 0.09
N ILE A 126 -14.65 -1.80 1.41
CA ILE A 126 -13.56 -2.39 2.22
C ILE A 126 -13.05 -3.69 1.59
N ASN A 127 -13.96 -4.59 1.23
CA ASN A 127 -13.60 -5.88 0.63
C ASN A 127 -12.87 -5.69 -0.72
N LYS A 128 -13.31 -4.72 -1.54
CA LYS A 128 -12.65 -4.41 -2.83
C LYS A 128 -11.24 -3.85 -2.64
N ASP A 129 -11.04 -3.02 -1.62
CA ASP A 129 -9.74 -2.43 -1.29
C ASP A 129 -8.77 -3.53 -0.81
N LYS A 130 -9.23 -4.43 0.07
CA LYS A 130 -8.44 -5.61 0.51
C LYS A 130 -8.13 -6.57 -0.63
N GLU A 131 -9.09 -6.89 -1.50
CA GLU A 131 -8.87 -7.70 -2.70
C GLU A 131 -7.79 -7.09 -3.59
N ARG A 132 -7.77 -5.76 -3.73
CA ARG A 132 -6.77 -5.02 -4.52
C ARG A 132 -5.38 -5.14 -3.90
N ILE A 133 -5.24 -4.96 -2.58
CA ILE A 133 -3.96 -5.11 -1.86
C ILE A 133 -3.42 -6.55 -2.00
N ILE A 134 -4.28 -7.56 -1.82
CA ILE A 134 -3.92 -8.98 -2.05
C ILE A 134 -3.38 -9.15 -3.46
N ALA A 135 -4.08 -8.62 -4.45
CA ALA A 135 -3.66 -8.68 -5.84
C ALA A 135 -2.31 -8.00 -6.09
N LEU A 136 -2.10 -6.79 -5.55
CA LEU A 136 -0.88 -5.98 -5.75
C LEU A 136 0.37 -6.64 -5.18
N THR A 137 0.22 -7.37 -4.07
CA THR A 137 1.33 -8.02 -3.36
C THR A 137 1.61 -9.44 -3.85
N ARG A 138 0.79 -10.00 -4.74
CA ARG A 138 1.08 -11.29 -5.38
C ARG A 138 2.36 -11.23 -6.20
N SER A 139 3.08 -12.35 -6.18
CA SER A 139 4.32 -12.56 -6.93
C SER A 139 4.14 -13.21 -8.29
N SER A 140 3.06 -13.94 -8.45
CA SER A 140 2.68 -14.65 -9.66
C SER A 140 1.17 -14.83 -9.66
N TYR A 141 0.58 -14.92 -10.85
CA TYR A 141 -0.86 -15.15 -11.03
C TYR A 141 -1.20 -16.59 -11.44
N ASN A 142 -0.20 -17.46 -11.65
CA ASN A 142 -0.29 -18.91 -11.90
C ASN A 142 1.11 -19.54 -11.72
N ASP A 143 1.19 -20.88 -11.63
CA ASP A 143 2.44 -21.66 -11.66
C ASP A 143 3.27 -21.46 -12.95
N ASP A 144 2.67 -20.90 -14.01
CA ASP A 144 3.25 -20.77 -15.34
C ASP A 144 4.03 -19.46 -15.59
N TRP A 145 4.03 -18.51 -14.66
CA TRP A 145 4.78 -17.25 -14.85
C TRP A 145 5.67 -16.95 -13.64
N GLN A 146 6.97 -17.16 -13.83
CA GLN A 146 8.02 -16.70 -12.94
C GLN A 146 8.76 -15.54 -13.60
N TYR A 147 9.01 -14.47 -12.84
CA TYR A 147 9.86 -13.38 -13.29
C TYR A 147 11.27 -13.90 -13.60
N ASP A 148 11.72 -13.71 -14.83
CA ASP A 148 13.01 -14.17 -15.34
C ASP A 148 14.14 -13.13 -15.21
N GLY A 149 13.82 -11.95 -14.67
CA GLY A 149 14.77 -10.84 -14.53
C GLY A 149 14.83 -9.89 -15.72
N GLN A 150 14.10 -10.15 -16.81
CA GLN A 150 14.20 -9.38 -18.05
C GLN A 150 13.03 -8.42 -18.24
N ASP A 151 11.79 -8.90 -18.12
CA ASP A 151 10.58 -8.08 -18.35
C ASP A 151 9.63 -8.05 -17.15
N LEU A 152 9.13 -6.87 -16.81
CA LEU A 152 8.02 -6.73 -15.86
C LEU A 152 6.74 -7.23 -16.55
N PRO A 153 5.98 -8.15 -15.93
CA PRO A 153 4.74 -8.65 -16.51
C PRO A 153 3.72 -7.53 -16.58
N ASP A 154 2.89 -7.55 -17.63
CA ASP A 154 1.78 -6.60 -17.79
C ASP A 154 0.74 -6.69 -16.63
N TYR A 155 0.78 -7.75 -15.83
CA TYR A 155 -0.30 -8.13 -14.88
C TYR A 155 0.13 -8.39 -13.42
N VAL A 156 1.42 -8.33 -13.09
CA VAL A 156 1.89 -8.57 -11.70
C VAL A 156 2.68 -7.36 -11.20
N CYS A 157 2.20 -6.73 -10.14
CA CYS A 157 2.84 -5.54 -9.60
C CYS A 157 4.00 -5.85 -8.62
N ARG A 158 3.99 -7.02 -7.95
CA ARG A 158 5.06 -7.48 -7.06
C ARG A 158 5.46 -6.45 -5.99
N PHE A 159 4.47 -5.74 -5.44
CA PHE A 159 4.69 -4.89 -4.27
C PHE A 159 5.23 -5.74 -3.12
N ILE A 160 6.28 -5.25 -2.45
CA ILE A 160 6.90 -5.95 -1.32
C ILE A 160 5.93 -5.98 -0.15
N LEU A 161 5.30 -4.83 0.13
CA LEU A 161 4.40 -4.62 1.24
C LEU A 161 3.09 -4.02 0.72
N GLY A 162 1.98 -4.60 1.13
CA GLY A 162 0.65 -4.01 1.00
C GLY A 162 0.12 -3.62 2.37
N ILE A 163 -0.48 -2.45 2.49
CA ILE A 163 -1.15 -1.99 3.71
C ILE A 163 -2.60 -1.68 3.39
N TYR A 164 -3.51 -2.23 4.18
CA TYR A 164 -4.86 -1.69 4.29
C TYR A 164 -4.94 -0.93 5.62
N TYR A 165 -5.10 0.39 5.52
CA TYR A 165 -5.09 1.35 6.61
C TYR A 165 -6.54 1.78 6.91
N GLU A 166 -7.11 1.26 7.97
CA GLU A 166 -8.50 1.56 8.35
C GLU A 166 -8.54 2.52 9.54
N ILE A 167 -9.26 3.63 9.38
CA ILE A 167 -9.56 4.57 10.46
C ILE A 167 -11.00 4.36 10.86
N ASP A 168 -11.20 3.65 11.96
CA ASP A 168 -12.51 3.25 12.46
C ASP A 168 -12.98 4.20 13.55
N TYR A 169 -13.86 5.13 13.16
CA TYR A 169 -14.48 6.08 14.07
C TYR A 169 -15.65 5.47 14.87
N VAL A 170 -16.14 4.29 14.49
CA VAL A 170 -17.18 3.56 15.23
C VAL A 170 -16.54 2.91 16.45
N ASN A 171 -15.45 2.17 16.24
CA ASN A 171 -14.72 1.49 17.31
C ASN A 171 -13.61 2.34 17.92
N ARG A 172 -13.38 3.55 17.41
CA ARG A 172 -12.35 4.52 17.87
C ARG A 172 -10.93 3.94 17.86
N GLN A 173 -10.55 3.35 16.74
CA GLN A 173 -9.24 2.73 16.54
C GLN A 173 -8.75 2.89 15.11
N ILE A 174 -7.45 2.73 14.91
CA ILE A 174 -6.85 2.50 13.58
C ILE A 174 -6.50 1.02 13.49
N CYS A 175 -6.90 0.35 12.41
CA CYS A 175 -6.49 -1.01 12.10
C CYS A 175 -5.59 -1.01 10.86
N ASN A 176 -4.33 -1.41 11.05
CA ASN A 176 -3.38 -1.60 9.97
C ASN A 176 -3.23 -3.08 9.67
N GLN A 177 -3.53 -3.49 8.44
CA GLN A 177 -3.36 -4.87 7.97
C GLN A 177 -2.21 -4.94 6.97
N TYR A 178 -1.26 -5.84 7.21
CA TYR A 178 -0.02 -5.95 6.43
C TYR A 178 -0.06 -7.20 5.57
N TYR A 179 0.14 -7.01 4.28
CA TYR A 179 0.07 -8.05 3.27
C TYR A 179 1.41 -8.26 2.59
N ARG A 180 1.73 -9.52 2.31
CA ARG A 180 2.90 -9.94 1.54
C ARG A 180 2.54 -11.16 0.72
N SER A 181 3.00 -11.22 -0.52
CA SER A 181 2.77 -12.38 -1.40
C SER A 181 1.27 -12.69 -1.64
N GLY A 182 0.38 -11.72 -1.44
CA GLY A 182 -1.07 -11.93 -1.51
C GLY A 182 -1.71 -12.52 -0.25
N GLU A 183 -0.98 -12.59 0.86
CA GLU A 183 -1.46 -13.11 2.14
C GLU A 183 -1.40 -12.03 3.23
N LEU A 184 -2.36 -12.06 4.15
CA LEU A 184 -2.32 -11.27 5.37
C LEU A 184 -1.25 -11.85 6.29
N VAL A 185 -0.27 -11.04 6.67
CA VAL A 185 0.85 -11.45 7.53
C VAL A 185 0.57 -11.14 8.98
N HIS A 186 0.08 -9.93 9.28
CA HIS A 186 -0.31 -9.52 10.62
C HIS A 186 -1.22 -8.28 10.57
N GLU A 187 -1.79 -7.95 11.73
CA GLU A 187 -2.65 -6.78 11.94
C GLU A 187 -2.18 -6.07 13.22
N ILE A 188 -2.23 -4.74 13.21
CA ILE A 188 -1.95 -3.88 14.36
C ILE A 188 -3.17 -2.98 14.59
N PHE A 189 -3.56 -2.84 15.85
CA PHE A 189 -4.60 -1.94 16.29
C PHE A 189 -3.97 -0.82 17.12
N ILE A 190 -4.39 0.42 16.87
CA ILE A 190 -3.98 1.60 17.62
C ILE A 190 -5.26 2.26 18.11
N ASP A 191 -5.50 2.19 19.41
CA ASP A 191 -6.66 2.86 20.00
C ASP A 191 -6.50 4.37 19.90
N PHE A 192 -7.59 5.08 19.61
CA PHE A 192 -7.58 6.55 19.58
C PHE A 192 -7.07 7.14 20.90
N ALA A 193 -7.37 6.49 22.03
CA ALA A 193 -6.88 6.89 23.34
C ALA A 193 -5.35 6.85 23.46
N GLU A 194 -4.66 5.94 22.77
CA GLU A 194 -3.19 5.84 22.78
C GLU A 194 -2.51 7.01 22.06
N ILE A 195 -3.21 7.61 21.10
CA ILE A 195 -2.72 8.72 20.29
C ILE A 195 -3.34 10.06 20.67
N GLY A 196 -4.16 10.10 21.73
CA GLY A 196 -4.72 11.34 22.28
C GLY A 196 -6.04 11.80 21.66
N LEU A 197 -6.82 10.89 21.06
CA LEU A 197 -8.12 11.13 20.41
C LEU A 197 -9.33 10.66 21.24
#